data_AF-A0A4Q2DFP8-F1
#
_entry.id   AF-A0A4Q2DFP8-F1
#
_cell.length_a   1.000
_cell.length_b   1.000
_cell.length_c   1.000
_cell.angle_alpha   90.00
_cell.angle_beta   90.00
_cell.angle_gamma   90.00
#
_symmetry.space_group_name_H-M   'P 1'
#
loop_
_entity.id
_entity.type
_entity.pdbx_description
1 polymer ?
#
loop_
_entity_poly.entity_id
_entity_poly.type
_entity_poly.pdbx_seq_one_letter_code
_entity_poly.pdbx_strand_id
1 'polypeptide(L)'
;MALRVVPAQASKSASVKDTAGTFGLHDTLQYGPKTIAAEIKSQSSLKDRLENWEETQDNLKLNLQRNVHGIHLPMRTLMERKLVTMHPNILGTSNLHLDILMGRDETIEPADVFLGKSYFSFLRFVPYTPPSSAFPPSSLLDFAKAF
;
A
#
# COMPACT_ATOMS: atom_id res chain seq x y z
N MET A 1 -0.62 21.26 7.02
CA MET A 1 -0.90 20.20 6.03
C MET A 1 -2.18 20.56 5.29
N ALA A 2 -2.19 20.48 3.97
CA ALA A 2 -3.37 20.83 3.17
C ALA A 2 -4.36 19.66 3.16
N LEU A 3 -5.65 19.95 3.37
CA LEU A 3 -6.75 18.98 3.23
C LEU A 3 -7.05 18.83 1.74
N ARG A 4 -6.70 17.68 1.16
CA ARG A 4 -6.87 17.42 -0.28
C ARG A 4 -7.69 16.16 -0.46
N VAL A 5 -8.81 16.28 -1.17
CA VAL A 5 -9.63 15.13 -1.57
C VAL A 5 -8.93 14.31 -2.66
N VAL A 6 -8.17 14.99 -3.52
CA VAL A 6 -7.41 14.36 -4.60
C VAL A 6 -5.93 14.28 -4.19
N PRO A 7 -5.30 13.09 -4.28
CA PRO A 7 -3.88 12.96 -3.96
C PRO A 7 -3.05 13.80 -4.93
N ALA A 8 -2.00 14.43 -4.40
CA ALA A 8 -1.08 15.19 -5.23
C ALA A 8 -0.39 14.24 -6.21
N GLN A 9 -0.29 14.67 -7.46
CA GLN A 9 0.40 13.89 -8.48
C GLN A 9 1.88 13.83 -8.13
N ALA A 10 2.40 12.65 -7.83
CA ALA A 10 3.83 12.47 -7.64
C ALA A 10 4.54 12.84 -8.95
N SER A 11 5.50 13.77 -8.87
CA SER A 11 6.34 14.12 -10.01
C SER A 11 7.26 12.95 -10.32
N LYS A 12 6.82 12.05 -11.21
CA LYS A 12 7.65 10.96 -11.71
C LYS A 12 8.77 11.57 -12.55
N SER A 13 10.00 11.57 -12.03
CA SER A 13 11.19 12.03 -12.76
C SER A 13 11.71 10.91 -13.64
N ALA A 14 11.74 11.15 -14.96
CA ALA A 14 12.38 10.25 -15.90
C ALA A 14 13.90 10.31 -15.73
N SER A 15 14.53 9.17 -15.46
CA SER A 15 15.99 9.03 -15.44
C SER A 15 16.42 8.15 -16.59
N VAL A 16 17.45 8.57 -17.34
CA VAL A 16 18.04 7.80 -18.44
C VAL A 16 19.11 6.82 -17.95
N LYS A 17 19.49 6.86 -16.66
CA LYS A 17 20.63 6.12 -16.11
C LYS A 17 20.59 4.61 -16.38
N ASP A 18 19.41 4.00 -16.30
CA ASP A 18 19.25 2.55 -16.43
C ASP A 18 19.25 2.07 -17.89
N THR A 19 19.17 3.00 -18.84
CA THR A 19 19.10 2.72 -20.28
C THR A 19 20.15 3.50 -21.06
N ALA A 20 21.05 4.18 -20.36
CA ALA A 20 22.11 4.99 -20.93
C ALA A 20 23.25 4.09 -21.39
N GLY A 21 23.62 4.18 -22.67
CA GLY A 21 24.88 3.63 -23.15
C GLY A 21 26.08 4.43 -22.62
N THR A 22 27.28 4.05 -23.04
CA THR A 22 28.56 4.69 -22.65
C THR A 22 28.59 6.21 -22.84
N PHE A 23 27.78 6.74 -23.77
CA PHE A 23 27.68 8.17 -24.07
C PHE A 23 26.57 8.91 -23.31
N GLY A 24 25.90 8.27 -22.34
CA GLY A 24 24.81 8.89 -21.58
C GLY A 24 23.48 9.02 -22.35
N LEU A 25 23.43 8.48 -23.58
CA LEU A 25 22.26 8.48 -24.46
C LEU A 25 21.47 7.17 -24.28
N HIS A 26 20.15 7.23 -24.41
CA HIS A 26 19.27 6.06 -24.39
C HIS A 26 19.60 5.12 -25.57
N ASP A 27 19.90 3.86 -25.29
CA ASP A 27 20.21 2.87 -26.32
C ASP A 27 18.94 2.37 -27.04
N THR A 28 18.67 2.90 -28.23
CA THR A 28 17.49 2.55 -29.02
C THR A 28 17.55 1.19 -29.68
N LEU A 29 18.74 0.56 -29.81
CA LEU A 29 18.87 -0.75 -30.45
C LEU A 29 18.43 -1.87 -29.51
N GLN A 30 18.74 -1.72 -28.22
CA GLN A 30 18.43 -2.72 -27.21
C GLN A 30 17.06 -2.47 -26.55
N TYR A 31 16.66 -1.21 -26.41
CA TYR A 31 15.43 -0.82 -25.71
C TYR A 31 14.34 -0.21 -26.61
N GLY A 32 14.63 -0.06 -27.92
CA GLY A 32 13.67 0.41 -28.92
C GLY A 32 13.51 1.94 -28.96
N PRO A 33 12.66 2.47 -29.87
CA PRO A 33 12.50 3.90 -30.08
C PRO A 33 11.58 4.60 -29.04
N LYS A 34 11.10 3.88 -28.02
CA LYS A 34 10.18 4.45 -27.03
C LYS A 34 10.95 5.35 -26.08
N THR A 35 10.57 6.62 -26.01
CA THR A 35 11.16 7.56 -25.05
C THR A 35 10.68 7.25 -23.63
N ILE A 36 11.61 7.27 -22.67
CA ILE A 36 11.32 7.04 -21.23
C ILE A 36 10.24 8.02 -20.71
N ALA A 37 10.19 9.23 -21.28
CA ALA A 37 9.15 10.22 -21.01
C ALA A 37 7.75 9.76 -21.47
N ALA A 38 7.65 9.03 -22.59
CA ALA A 38 6.40 8.44 -23.05
C ALA A 38 5.98 7.24 -22.19
N GLU A 39 6.92 6.44 -21.68
CA GLU A 39 6.64 5.33 -20.77
C GLU A 39 6.12 5.82 -19.41
N ILE A 40 6.77 6.81 -18.82
CA ILE A 40 6.32 7.41 -17.55
C ILE A 40 4.99 8.14 -17.70
N LYS A 41 4.74 8.76 -18.85
CA LYS A 41 3.44 9.39 -19.15
C LYS A 41 2.34 8.35 -19.44
N SER A 42 2.71 7.16 -19.93
CA SER A 42 1.77 6.05 -20.14
C SER A 42 1.26 5.44 -18.82
N GLN A 43 2.06 5.51 -17.75
CA GLN A 43 1.64 5.21 -16.37
C GLN A 43 0.74 6.35 -15.88
N SER A 44 -0.54 6.28 -16.27
CA SER A 44 -1.51 7.35 -16.06
C SER A 44 -1.61 7.76 -14.59
N SER A 45 -1.64 9.05 -14.31
CA SER A 45 -1.87 9.58 -12.97
C SER A 45 -3.21 9.14 -12.37
N LEU A 46 -4.17 8.75 -13.22
CA LEU A 46 -5.44 8.17 -12.81
C LEU A 46 -5.26 6.77 -12.22
N LYS A 47 -4.40 5.92 -12.81
CA LYS A 47 -4.12 4.59 -12.26
C LYS A 47 -3.55 4.69 -10.84
N ASP A 48 -2.53 5.53 -10.65
CA ASP A 48 -1.95 5.75 -9.32
C ASP A 48 -2.99 6.29 -8.31
N ARG A 49 -3.95 7.11 -8.79
CA ARG A 49 -5.05 7.62 -7.95
C ARG A 49 -6.01 6.53 -7.53
N LEU A 50 -6.39 5.63 -8.45
CA LEU A 50 -7.30 4.53 -8.14
C LEU A 50 -6.65 3.55 -7.16
N GLU A 51 -5.36 3.28 -7.32
CA GLU A 51 -4.61 2.39 -6.43
C GLU A 51 -4.52 2.94 -4.99
N ASN A 52 -4.32 4.25 -4.84
CA ASN A 52 -4.13 4.89 -3.53
C ASN A 52 -5.39 5.63 -3.01
N TRP A 53 -6.56 5.36 -3.59
CA TRP A 53 -7.78 6.12 -3.28
C TRP A 53 -8.19 5.96 -1.81
N GLU A 54 -8.24 4.71 -1.33
CA GLU A 54 -8.66 4.41 0.04
C GLU A 54 -7.70 5.01 1.08
N GLU A 55 -6.39 4.84 0.86
CA GLU A 55 -5.36 5.42 1.74
C GLU A 55 -5.45 6.95 1.79
N THR A 56 -5.76 7.59 0.67
CA THR A 56 -5.92 9.05 0.62
C THR A 56 -7.15 9.51 1.41
N GLN A 57 -8.27 8.79 1.31
CA GLN A 57 -9.49 9.11 2.07
C GLN A 57 -9.27 8.94 3.57
N ASP A 58 -8.59 7.87 3.99
CA ASP A 58 -8.32 7.63 5.41
C ASP A 58 -7.36 8.67 5.98
N ASN A 59 -6.29 9.00 5.25
CA ASN A 59 -5.38 10.09 5.64
C ASN A 59 -6.11 11.43 5.75
N LEU A 60 -7.03 11.73 4.84
CA LEU A 60 -7.84 12.94 4.91
C LEU A 60 -8.68 12.96 6.19
N LYS A 61 -9.33 11.84 6.55
CA LYS A 61 -10.15 11.69 7.75
C LYS A 61 -9.32 11.87 9.03
N LEU A 62 -8.15 11.24 9.13
CA LEU A 62 -7.25 11.39 10.27
C LEU A 62 -6.74 12.83 10.42
N ASN A 63 -6.45 13.50 9.30
CA ASN A 63 -6.07 14.92 9.32
C ASN A 63 -7.23 15.83 9.75
N LEU A 64 -8.47 15.55 9.30
CA LEU A 64 -9.66 16.27 9.77
C LEU A 64 -9.86 16.11 11.27
N GLN A 65 -9.78 14.86 11.77
CA GLN A 65 -9.87 14.58 13.20
C GLN A 65 -8.80 15.34 13.99
N ARG A 66 -7.55 15.36 13.50
CA ARG A 66 -6.47 16.13 14.09
C ARG A 66 -6.79 17.63 14.16
N ASN A 67 -7.37 18.19 13.11
CA ASN A 67 -7.64 19.61 13.02
C ASN A 67 -8.84 20.04 13.89
N VAL A 68 -9.89 19.22 13.96
CA VAL A 68 -11.11 19.54 14.70
C VAL A 68 -10.98 19.20 16.18
N HIS A 69 -10.45 18.01 16.48
CA HIS A 69 -10.43 17.45 17.83
C HIS A 69 -9.03 17.46 18.46
N GLY A 70 -7.98 17.77 17.69
CA GLY A 70 -6.61 17.71 18.19
C GLY A 70 -5.97 16.33 18.04
N ILE A 71 -4.75 16.18 18.56
CA ILE A 71 -3.88 15.03 18.26
C ILE A 71 -4.33 13.71 18.89
N HIS A 72 -5.16 13.75 19.92
CA HIS A 72 -5.52 12.56 20.70
C HIS A 72 -6.51 11.65 19.95
N LEU A 73 -7.41 12.23 19.14
CA LEU A 73 -8.38 11.46 18.38
C LEU A 73 -7.74 10.55 17.32
N PRO A 74 -6.92 11.05 16.37
CA PRO A 74 -6.33 10.19 15.35
C PRO A 74 -5.43 9.11 15.97
N MET A 75 -4.75 9.42 17.08
CA MET A 75 -3.94 8.44 17.81
C MET A 75 -4.83 7.33 18.39
N ARG A 76 -5.93 7.70 19.06
CA ARG A 76 -6.91 6.75 19.59
C ARG A 76 -7.51 5.87 18.49
N THR A 77 -7.96 6.47 17.38
CA THR A 77 -8.54 5.72 16.25
C THR A 77 -7.54 4.72 15.66
N LEU A 78 -6.27 5.10 15.50
CA LEU A 78 -5.22 4.19 15.01
C LEU A 78 -4.92 3.07 16.01
N MET A 79 -4.91 3.36 17.31
CA MET A 79 -4.73 2.34 18.36
C MET A 79 -5.90 1.36 18.41
N GLU A 80 -7.14 1.85 18.34
CA GLU A 80 -8.34 1.00 18.32
C GLU A 80 -8.29 0.07 17.11
N ARG A 81 -8.03 0.58 15.90
CA ARG A 81 -7.88 -0.25 14.70
C ARG A 81 -6.83 -1.35 14.88
N LYS A 82 -5.66 -1.00 15.43
CA LYS A 82 -4.59 -1.97 15.71
C LYS A 82 -5.04 -3.05 16.70
N LEU A 83 -5.72 -2.67 17.79
CA LEU A 83 -6.22 -3.62 18.77
C LEU A 83 -7.24 -4.57 18.16
N VAL A 84 -8.14 -4.06 17.30
CA VAL A 84 -9.17 -4.87 16.64
C VAL A 84 -8.55 -5.85 15.64
N THR A 85 -7.53 -5.44 14.89
CA THR A 85 -6.80 -6.37 13.99
C THR A 85 -6.08 -7.48 14.76
N MET A 86 -5.60 -7.20 15.98
CA MET A 86 -4.88 -8.17 16.81
C MET A 86 -5.79 -9.17 17.52
N HIS A 87 -7.09 -8.88 17.64
CA HIS A 87 -8.07 -9.81 18.19
C HIS A 87 -8.78 -10.53 17.04
N PRO A 88 -8.33 -11.73 16.63
CA PRO A 88 -9.02 -12.48 15.59
C PRO A 88 -10.44 -12.78 16.05
N ASN A 89 -11.43 -12.41 15.24
CA ASN A 89 -12.83 -12.72 15.49
C ASN A 89 -13.02 -14.23 15.60
N ILE A 90 -13.19 -14.72 16.83
CA ILE A 90 -13.36 -16.14 17.17
C ILE A 90 -14.61 -16.73 16.48
N LEU A 91 -15.58 -15.89 16.13
CA LEU A 91 -16.88 -16.30 15.57
C LEU A 91 -16.93 -16.34 14.04
N GLY A 92 -15.81 -16.14 13.32
CA GLY A 92 -15.78 -16.20 11.85
C GLY A 92 -16.73 -15.21 11.17
N THR A 93 -17.20 -14.21 11.90
CA THR A 93 -18.02 -13.11 11.38
C THR A 93 -17.13 -12.07 10.71
N SER A 94 -17.71 -11.33 9.77
CA SER A 94 -17.09 -10.15 9.15
C SER A 94 -16.51 -9.22 10.22
N ASN A 95 -15.42 -8.54 9.91
CA ASN A 95 -14.73 -7.60 10.81
C ASN A 95 -15.52 -6.28 10.97
N LEU A 96 -16.82 -6.36 11.30
CA LEU A 96 -17.73 -5.22 11.39
C LEU A 96 -17.19 -4.12 12.30
N HIS A 97 -16.53 -4.49 13.39
CA HIS A 97 -15.94 -3.52 14.30
C HIS A 97 -14.79 -2.73 13.65
N LEU A 98 -13.98 -3.38 12.81
CA LEU A 98 -12.94 -2.74 12.01
C LEU A 98 -13.58 -1.84 10.94
N ASP A 99 -14.64 -2.32 10.28
CA ASP A 99 -15.36 -1.56 9.26
C ASP A 99 -15.96 -0.25 9.82
N ILE A 100 -16.53 -0.28 11.03
CA ILE A 100 -17.01 0.92 11.74
C ILE A 100 -15.87 1.90 12.01
N LEU A 101 -14.71 1.41 12.46
CA LEU A 101 -13.55 2.27 12.73
C LEU A 101 -12.94 2.87 11.45
N MET A 102 -13.12 2.22 10.30
CA MET A 102 -12.78 2.78 8.99
C MET A 102 -13.88 3.71 8.46
N GLY A 103 -15.14 3.50 8.85
CA GLY A 103 -16.31 4.17 8.29
C GLY A 103 -16.74 3.55 6.96
N ARG A 104 -16.54 2.23 6.81
CA ARG A 104 -16.94 1.41 5.67
C ARG A 104 -18.22 0.62 5.95
N ASP A 105 -18.85 0.85 7.10
CA ASP A 105 -20.05 0.17 7.58
C ASP A 105 -21.31 0.49 6.77
N GLU A 106 -21.34 1.65 6.10
CA GLU A 106 -22.47 2.08 5.25
C GLU A 106 -22.33 1.61 3.78
N THR A 107 -21.15 1.11 3.39
CA THR A 107 -20.84 0.75 2.00
C THR A 107 -20.72 -0.76 1.84
N ILE A 108 -21.25 -1.29 0.74
CA ILE A 108 -21.19 -2.72 0.41
C ILE A 108 -20.37 -2.88 -0.86
N GLU A 109 -19.29 -3.67 -0.79
CA GLU A 109 -18.49 -4.03 -1.97
C GLU A 109 -19.07 -5.27 -2.65
N PRO A 110 -18.94 -5.44 -3.98
CA PRO A 110 -19.24 -6.71 -4.63
C PRO A 110 -18.57 -7.91 -3.95
N ALA A 111 -17.38 -7.72 -3.36
CA ALA A 111 -16.70 -8.73 -2.59
C ALA A 111 -17.54 -9.25 -1.41
N ASP A 112 -18.27 -8.38 -0.70
CA ASP A 112 -19.10 -8.77 0.44
C ASP A 112 -20.34 -9.57 0.02
N VAL A 113 -20.85 -9.32 -1.20
CA VAL A 113 -22.02 -9.99 -1.76
C VAL A 113 -21.65 -11.33 -2.40
N PHE A 114 -20.53 -11.38 -3.12
CA PHE A 114 -20.13 -12.55 -3.91
C PHE A 114 -19.16 -13.49 -3.17
N LEU A 115 -18.37 -13.02 -2.19
CA LEU A 115 -17.51 -13.88 -1.35
C LEU A 115 -18.23 -14.33 -0.07
N GLY A 116 -19.49 -14.78 -0.20
CA GLY A 116 -20.28 -15.29 0.91
C GLY A 116 -19.58 -16.41 1.70
N LYS A 117 -19.12 -16.09 2.92
CA LYS A 117 -18.80 -16.96 4.08
C LYS A 117 -18.01 -18.27 3.87
N SER A 118 -17.46 -18.54 2.71
CA SER A 118 -16.68 -19.76 2.42
C SER A 118 -15.36 -19.38 1.75
N TYR A 119 -14.31 -20.16 2.04
CA TYR A 119 -12.95 -20.12 1.46
C TYR A 119 -11.87 -19.18 2.03
N PHE A 120 -12.15 -18.26 2.96
CA PHE A 120 -11.08 -17.38 3.50
C PHE A 120 -10.12 -18.07 4.50
N SER A 121 -10.32 -19.35 4.83
CA SER A 121 -9.35 -20.10 5.64
C SER A 121 -8.32 -20.89 4.80
N PHE A 122 -8.49 -21.00 3.48
CA PHE A 122 -7.62 -21.85 2.65
C PHE A 122 -6.71 -21.10 1.67
N LEU A 123 -7.08 -19.92 1.19
CA LEU A 123 -6.29 -19.19 0.18
C LEU A 123 -5.55 -17.94 0.70
N ARG A 124 -5.50 -17.72 2.03
CA ARG A 124 -4.59 -16.74 2.65
C ARG A 124 -3.35 -17.36 3.31
N PHE A 125 -3.04 -18.61 2.98
CA PHE A 125 -1.71 -19.19 3.23
C PHE A 125 -0.96 -19.32 1.91
N VAL A 126 -0.58 -18.18 1.32
CA VAL A 126 0.66 -18.18 0.53
C VAL A 126 1.78 -18.04 1.55
N PRO A 127 2.55 -19.11 1.85
CA PRO A 127 3.76 -18.93 2.63
C PRO A 127 4.64 -17.91 1.88
N TYR A 128 5.10 -16.88 2.58
CA TYR A 128 6.18 -16.04 2.10
C TYR A 128 7.34 -16.94 1.68
N THR A 129 7.55 -17.12 0.37
CA THR A 129 8.75 -17.72 -0.16
C THR A 129 9.81 -16.61 -0.17
N PRO A 130 10.83 -16.66 0.70
CA PRO A 130 11.91 -15.69 0.63
C PRO A 130 12.60 -15.78 -0.75
N PRO A 131 13.09 -14.65 -1.30
CA PRO A 131 13.91 -14.68 -2.51
C PRO A 131 15.09 -15.64 -2.31
N SER A 132 15.36 -16.49 -3.30
CA SER A 132 16.21 -17.69 -3.24
C SER A 132 17.72 -17.43 -3.08
N SER A 133 18.12 -16.40 -2.34
CA SER A 133 19.53 -16.12 -2.04
C SER A 133 19.82 -15.59 -0.63
N ALA A 134 18.86 -15.59 0.29
CA ALA A 134 19.11 -15.24 1.69
C ALA A 134 18.88 -16.43 2.62
N PHE A 135 19.88 -17.32 2.70
CA PHE A 135 19.99 -18.27 3.80
C PHE A 135 20.17 -17.48 5.12
N PRO A 136 19.49 -17.85 6.22
CA PRO A 136 19.77 -17.26 7.52
C PRO A 136 21.20 -17.63 7.95
N PRO A 137 21.97 -16.70 8.55
CA PRO A 137 23.31 -16.98 8.99
C PRO A 137 23.30 -18.08 10.05
N SER A 138 24.01 -19.16 9.78
CA SER A 138 24.08 -20.35 10.63
C SER A 138 25.02 -20.19 11.83
N SER A 139 25.55 -18.98 12.10
CA SER A 139 26.47 -18.73 13.21
C SER A 139 26.25 -17.38 13.91
N LEU A 140 26.46 -17.38 15.23
CA LEU A 140 26.29 -16.22 16.12
C LEU A 140 27.23 -15.05 15.77
N LEU A 141 28.33 -15.32 15.07
CA LEU A 141 29.29 -14.31 14.63
C LEU A 141 28.77 -13.42 13.48
N ASP A 142 27.82 -13.90 12.66
CA ASP A 142 27.25 -13.12 11.56
C ASP A 142 26.15 -12.14 12.02
N PHE A 143 25.56 -12.35 13.20
CA PHE A 143 24.55 -11.44 13.76
C PHE A 143 25.12 -10.07 14.15
N ALA A 144 26.41 -10.01 14.51
CA ALA A 144 27.08 -8.79 14.97
C ALA A 144 27.44 -7.80 13.84
N LYS A 145 27.32 -8.20 12.58
CA LYS A 145 27.59 -7.34 11.41
C LYS A 145 26.34 -6.68 10.82
N ALA A 146 25.16 -6.95 11.38
CA ALA A 146 23.88 -6.40 10.91
C ALA A 146 23.39 -5.18 11.72
N PHE A 147 24.20 -4.69 12.67
CA PHE A 147 24.09 -3.38 13.32
C PHE A 147 25.32 -2.56 12.98
#